data_AF-G3H9V8-F1
#
_entry.id   AF-G3H9V8-F1
#
_cell.length_a   1.000
_cell.length_b   1.000
_cell.length_c   1.000
_cell.angle_alpha   90.00
_cell.angle_beta   90.00
_cell.angle_gamma   90.00
#
_symmetry.space_group_name_H-M   'P 1'
#
loop_
_entity.id
_entity.type
_entity.pdbx_description
1 polymer ?
#
loop_
_entity_poly.entity_id
_entity_poly.type
_entity_poly.pdbx_seq_one_letter_code
_entity_poly.pdbx_strand_id
1 'polypeptide(L)'
;MVQHFKVTIFGDRRPVYDGKRSLYTANPLPVATTGVDLDVTLPGEGGKDRPFKVSVKFVSRVSWHLLHEVLTGRTLPEPLELDKPISTNPVHAVDVVLRHLPSMKYTPVGRSFFSAPEGYDHPLGGGREVWFGFHQSVRPAMWKMMLNIDVSATAFYKAQPVIQFMCEVLDIHNIDEQPRPLTDSHRVKFTKEIKDNFQLVV
;
A
#
# COMPACT_ATOMS: atom_id res chain seq x y z
N MET A 1 -1.16 19.82 10.73
CA MET A 1 -1.78 20.30 9.48
C MET A 1 -2.99 19.46 9.02
N VAL A 2 -2.97 18.11 9.10
CA VAL A 2 -4.17 17.25 8.86
C VAL A 2 -5.33 17.54 9.84
N GLN A 3 -5.05 18.10 11.01
CA GLN A 3 -6.06 18.49 12.01
C GLN A 3 -7.02 19.59 11.53
N HIS A 4 -6.64 20.44 10.58
CA HIS A 4 -7.48 21.56 10.14
C HIS A 4 -8.75 21.09 9.42
N PHE A 5 -8.63 20.08 8.56
CA PHE A 5 -9.78 19.48 7.85
C PHE A 5 -10.59 18.51 8.71
N LYS A 6 -10.04 18.08 9.86
CA LYS A 6 -10.77 17.24 10.81
C LYS A 6 -12.01 17.98 11.33
N VAL A 7 -11.91 19.26 11.65
CA VAL A 7 -13.05 20.00 12.22
C VAL A 7 -14.11 20.33 11.16
N THR A 8 -13.70 20.68 9.94
CA THR A 8 -14.61 21.22 8.92
C THR A 8 -15.27 20.16 8.05
N ILE A 9 -14.58 19.08 7.71
CA ILE A 9 -15.04 18.09 6.72
C ILE A 9 -15.24 16.72 7.36
N PHE A 10 -14.24 16.21 8.07
CA PHE A 10 -14.27 14.81 8.49
C PHE A 10 -15.00 14.61 9.82
N GLY A 11 -14.94 15.57 10.75
CA GLY A 11 -15.46 15.43 12.11
C GLY A 11 -14.86 14.22 12.82
N ASP A 12 -15.73 13.38 13.39
CA ASP A 12 -15.37 12.09 14.01
C ASP A 12 -15.34 10.92 13.02
N ARG A 13 -15.61 11.18 11.73
CA ARG A 13 -15.58 10.13 10.71
C ARG A 13 -14.14 9.66 10.50
N ARG A 14 -14.00 8.38 10.18
CA ARG A 14 -12.75 7.73 9.82
C ARG A 14 -12.84 7.26 8.38
N PRO A 15 -12.49 8.11 7.40
CA PRO A 15 -12.47 7.70 6.01
C PRO A 15 -11.48 6.57 5.77
N VAL A 16 -11.77 5.71 4.82
CA VAL A 16 -10.82 4.73 4.28
C VAL A 16 -10.54 5.06 2.83
N TYR A 17 -9.32 4.81 2.38
CA TYR A 17 -8.82 5.20 1.08
C TYR A 17 -8.06 4.06 0.41
N ASP A 18 -8.23 3.93 -0.90
CA ASP A 18 -7.62 2.88 -1.74
C ASP A 18 -6.17 3.20 -2.17
N GLY A 19 -5.62 4.34 -1.75
CA GLY A 19 -4.30 4.82 -2.18
C GLY A 19 -4.29 5.47 -3.57
N LYS A 20 -5.46 5.60 -4.22
CA LYS A 20 -5.59 6.15 -5.59
C LYS A 20 -6.68 7.21 -5.70
N ARG A 21 -7.95 6.84 -5.78
CA ARG A 21 -9.04 7.79 -6.09
C ARG A 21 -10.33 7.55 -5.31
N SER A 22 -10.43 6.46 -4.57
CA SER A 22 -11.68 6.06 -3.92
C SER A 22 -11.55 6.23 -2.42
N LEU A 23 -12.37 7.14 -1.86
CA LEU A 23 -12.47 7.38 -0.43
C LEU A 23 -13.89 7.03 0.03
N TYR A 24 -14.01 6.22 1.08
CA TYR A 24 -15.29 5.80 1.64
C TYR A 24 -15.44 6.30 3.06
N THR A 25 -16.69 6.61 3.42
CA THR A 25 -17.07 7.01 4.77
C THR A 25 -18.34 6.29 5.17
N ALA A 26 -18.46 5.95 6.46
CA ALA A 26 -19.67 5.30 6.98
C ALA A 26 -20.89 6.24 6.95
N ASN A 27 -20.65 7.54 7.16
CA ASN A 27 -21.67 8.59 7.15
C ASN A 27 -21.29 9.68 6.15
N PRO A 28 -22.25 10.30 5.45
CA PRO A 28 -21.99 11.36 4.47
C PRO A 28 -21.10 12.48 5.03
N LEU A 29 -20.17 12.95 4.21
CA LEU A 29 -19.39 14.15 4.49
C LEU A 29 -20.26 15.41 4.24
N PRO A 30 -20.08 16.49 5.01
CA PRO A 30 -20.79 17.76 4.83
C PRO A 30 -20.18 18.56 3.65
N VAL A 31 -20.14 17.94 2.46
CA VAL A 31 -19.55 18.52 1.25
C VAL A 31 -20.66 18.75 0.22
N ALA A 32 -20.61 19.88 -0.48
CA ALA A 32 -21.53 20.17 -1.57
C ALA A 32 -21.43 19.14 -2.69
N THR A 33 -22.48 19.01 -3.51
CA THR A 33 -22.51 18.07 -4.64
C THR A 33 -21.42 18.32 -5.67
N THR A 34 -20.98 19.58 -5.82
CA THR A 34 -19.86 19.98 -6.69
C THR A 34 -18.48 19.58 -6.15
N GLY A 35 -18.41 19.18 -4.88
CA GLY A 35 -17.19 18.83 -4.17
C GLY A 35 -16.53 19.99 -3.44
N VAL A 36 -15.35 19.70 -2.88
CA VAL A 36 -14.47 20.67 -2.21
C VAL A 36 -13.03 20.45 -2.66
N ASP A 37 -12.29 21.53 -2.88
CA ASP A 37 -10.85 21.51 -3.09
C ASP A 37 -10.13 21.79 -1.77
N LEU A 38 -9.12 20.99 -1.47
CA LEU A 38 -8.32 21.05 -0.25
C LEU A 38 -6.87 21.27 -0.61
N ASP A 39 -6.26 22.28 -0.02
CA ASP A 39 -4.81 22.47 -0.10
C ASP A 39 -4.15 21.69 1.05
N VAL A 40 -3.35 20.70 0.69
CA VAL A 40 -2.68 19.78 1.61
C VAL A 40 -1.18 19.90 1.40
N THR A 41 -0.45 20.28 2.44
CA THR A 41 1.01 20.29 2.41
C THR A 41 1.55 19.08 3.15
N LEU A 42 2.39 18.30 2.47
CA LEU A 42 3.12 17.18 3.05
C LEU A 42 4.60 17.56 3.23
N PRO A 43 5.27 17.06 4.28
CA PRO A 43 6.71 17.22 4.40
C PRO A 43 7.41 16.54 3.21
N GLY A 44 8.31 17.27 2.55
CA GLY A 44 9.18 16.73 1.50
C GLY A 44 10.58 16.41 2.00
N GLU A 45 11.32 15.69 1.15
CA GLU A 45 12.73 15.38 1.39
C GLU A 45 13.56 16.68 1.40
N GLY A 46 14.55 16.75 2.30
CA GLY A 46 15.42 17.92 2.43
C GLY A 46 14.74 19.16 3.05
N GLY A 47 13.64 18.98 3.79
CA GLY A 47 12.98 20.06 4.54
C GLY A 47 12.15 21.01 3.71
N LYS A 48 11.89 20.68 2.42
CA LYS A 48 10.99 21.46 1.56
C LYS A 48 9.58 20.88 1.61
N ASP A 49 8.63 21.70 2.00
CA ASP A 49 7.21 21.35 1.97
C ASP A 49 6.72 21.11 0.53
N ARG A 50 5.89 20.08 0.36
CA ARG A 50 5.26 19.71 -0.92
C ARG A 50 3.77 20.03 -0.87
N PRO A 51 3.31 21.09 -1.56
CA PRO A 51 1.90 21.40 -1.63
C PRO A 51 1.18 20.50 -2.64
N PHE A 52 -0.03 20.08 -2.29
CA PHE A 52 -0.95 19.30 -3.11
C PHE A 52 -2.32 19.96 -3.10
N LYS A 53 -3.01 19.91 -4.23
CA LYS A 53 -4.42 20.25 -4.34
C LYS A 53 -5.24 18.97 -4.47
N VAL A 54 -6.15 18.72 -3.54
CA VAL A 54 -6.95 17.50 -3.46
C VAL A 54 -8.42 17.85 -3.58
N SER A 55 -9.08 17.35 -4.62
CA SER A 55 -10.52 17.52 -4.80
C SER A 55 -11.28 16.32 -4.24
N VAL A 56 -12.23 16.56 -3.35
CA VAL A 56 -13.14 15.53 -2.82
C VAL A 56 -14.54 15.78 -3.39
N LYS A 57 -15.04 14.81 -4.18
CA LYS A 57 -16.35 14.87 -4.83
C LYS A 57 -17.18 13.65 -4.46
N PHE A 58 -18.45 13.86 -4.12
CA PHE A 58 -19.37 12.76 -3.92
C PHE A 58 -19.66 12.07 -5.26
N VAL A 59 -19.52 10.74 -5.31
CA VAL A 59 -19.76 9.94 -6.51
C VAL A 59 -21.06 9.15 -6.38
N SER A 60 -21.18 8.32 -5.34
CA SER A 60 -22.35 7.47 -5.13
C SER A 60 -22.46 6.99 -3.68
N ARG A 61 -23.62 6.41 -3.34
CA ARG A 61 -23.79 5.59 -2.14
C ARG A 61 -23.61 4.12 -2.52
N VAL A 62 -22.76 3.42 -1.77
CA VAL A 62 -22.60 1.97 -1.88
C VAL A 62 -23.73 1.30 -1.08
N SER A 63 -24.52 0.44 -1.74
CA SER A 63 -25.65 -0.23 -1.09
C SER A 63 -25.24 -1.57 -0.46
N TRP A 64 -25.17 -1.60 0.88
CA TRP A 64 -24.97 -2.85 1.63
C TRP A 64 -26.16 -3.79 1.54
N HIS A 65 -27.36 -3.23 1.37
CA HIS A 65 -28.58 -4.02 1.20
C HIS A 65 -28.53 -4.84 -0.09
N LEU A 66 -28.15 -4.20 -1.21
CA LEU A 66 -27.99 -4.89 -2.49
C LEU A 66 -26.94 -6.00 -2.40
N LEU A 67 -25.81 -5.74 -1.74
CA LEU A 67 -24.79 -6.78 -1.50
C LEU A 67 -25.39 -7.98 -0.75
N HIS A 68 -26.18 -7.73 0.29
CA HIS A 68 -26.83 -8.80 1.06
C HIS A 68 -27.85 -9.59 0.22
N GLU A 69 -28.66 -8.92 -0.59
CA GLU A 69 -29.61 -9.60 -1.49
C GLU A 69 -28.90 -10.51 -2.49
N VAL A 70 -27.78 -10.05 -3.07
CA VAL A 70 -26.96 -10.85 -3.98
C VAL A 70 -26.34 -12.06 -3.25
N LEU A 71 -25.77 -11.86 -2.06
CA LEU A 71 -25.15 -12.94 -1.28
C LEU A 71 -26.16 -14.01 -0.81
N THR A 72 -27.41 -13.62 -0.60
CA THR A 72 -28.50 -14.52 -0.18
C THR A 72 -29.29 -15.10 -1.35
N GLY A 73 -28.89 -14.82 -2.60
CA GLY A 73 -29.55 -15.33 -3.80
C GLY A 73 -30.94 -14.76 -4.05
N ARG A 74 -31.31 -13.65 -3.40
CA ARG A 74 -32.60 -12.97 -3.59
C ARG A 74 -32.63 -12.13 -4.87
N THR A 75 -31.47 -11.63 -5.27
CA THR A 75 -31.27 -10.85 -6.49
C THR A 75 -30.04 -11.40 -7.22
N LEU A 76 -30.07 -11.43 -8.55
CA LEU A 76 -28.88 -11.77 -9.33
C LEU A 76 -27.86 -10.62 -9.27
N PRO A 77 -26.55 -10.90 -9.34
CA PRO A 77 -25.58 -9.84 -9.56
C PRO A 77 -25.95 -9.07 -10.83
N GLU A 78 -26.01 -7.74 -10.75
CA GLU A 78 -26.10 -6.94 -11.98
C GLU A 78 -24.94 -7.34 -12.90
N PRO A 79 -25.16 -7.45 -14.23
CA PRO A 79 -24.08 -7.59 -15.19
C PRO A 79 -23.01 -6.54 -14.93
N LEU A 80 -21.74 -6.87 -15.19
CA LEU A 80 -20.63 -5.95 -15.01
C LEU A 80 -20.83 -4.75 -15.94
N GLU A 81 -21.47 -3.68 -15.46
CA GLU A 81 -21.62 -2.44 -16.20
C GLU A 81 -20.25 -1.77 -16.24
N LEU A 82 -19.57 -1.89 -17.38
CA LEU A 82 -18.22 -1.39 -17.59
C LEU A 82 -18.12 0.14 -17.38
N ASP A 83 -19.25 0.84 -17.51
CA ASP A 83 -19.38 2.29 -17.32
C ASP A 83 -19.49 2.70 -15.84
N LYS A 84 -19.91 1.80 -14.94
CA LYS A 84 -19.97 2.08 -13.50
C LYS A 84 -18.56 2.06 -12.91
N PRO A 85 -18.12 3.11 -12.20
CA PRO A 85 -16.83 3.09 -11.50
C PRO A 85 -16.76 1.91 -10.52
N ILE A 86 -15.62 1.22 -10.48
CA ILE A 86 -15.39 0.11 -9.53
C ILE A 86 -15.60 0.54 -8.07
N SER A 87 -15.48 1.84 -7.77
CA SER A 87 -15.73 2.40 -6.45
C SER A 87 -17.20 2.31 -6.00
N THR A 88 -18.13 2.01 -6.91
CA THR A 88 -19.54 1.79 -6.57
C THR A 88 -19.82 0.34 -6.15
N ASN A 89 -18.89 -0.58 -6.42
CA ASN A 89 -19.04 -1.99 -6.09
C ASN A 89 -18.88 -2.23 -4.57
N PRO A 90 -19.88 -2.80 -3.88
CA PRO A 90 -19.80 -3.08 -2.45
C PRO A 90 -18.64 -4.00 -2.06
N VAL A 91 -18.29 -4.99 -2.88
CA VAL A 91 -17.15 -5.90 -2.63
C VAL A 91 -15.84 -5.12 -2.61
N HIS A 92 -15.67 -4.17 -3.55
CA HIS A 92 -14.51 -3.30 -3.58
C HIS A 92 -14.44 -2.37 -2.37
N ALA A 93 -15.59 -1.82 -1.93
CA ALA A 93 -15.64 -1.00 -0.72
C ALA A 93 -15.20 -1.79 0.53
N VAL A 94 -15.63 -3.06 0.69
CA VAL A 94 -15.17 -3.92 1.80
C VAL A 94 -13.66 -4.18 1.72
N ASP A 95 -13.14 -4.46 0.52
CA ASP A 95 -11.70 -4.67 0.33
C ASP A 95 -10.89 -3.44 0.75
N VAL A 96 -11.31 -2.24 0.33
CA VAL A 96 -10.65 -0.98 0.73
C VAL A 96 -10.74 -0.75 2.25
N VAL A 97 -11.90 -0.99 2.86
CA VAL A 97 -12.07 -0.87 4.32
C VAL A 97 -11.08 -1.76 5.07
N LEU A 98 -11.01 -3.04 4.70
CA LEU A 98 -10.16 -4.01 5.40
C LEU A 98 -8.67 -3.86 5.08
N ARG A 99 -8.33 -3.27 3.92
CA ARG A 99 -6.93 -3.04 3.53
C ARG A 99 -6.38 -1.70 4.01
N HIS A 100 -7.23 -0.75 4.40
CA HIS A 100 -6.80 0.62 4.71
C HIS A 100 -5.72 0.68 5.80
N LEU A 101 -5.95 0.07 6.97
CA LEU A 101 -4.97 0.10 8.06
C LEU A 101 -3.70 -0.72 7.75
N PRO A 102 -3.79 -1.98 7.26
CA PRO A 102 -2.60 -2.73 6.85
C PRO A 102 -1.74 -1.99 5.81
N SER A 103 -2.35 -1.29 4.85
CA SER A 103 -1.61 -0.54 3.82
C SER A 103 -0.84 0.66 4.36
N MET A 104 -1.19 1.16 5.55
CA MET A 104 -0.45 2.24 6.22
C MET A 104 0.58 1.72 7.23
N LYS A 105 0.43 0.49 7.70
CA LYS A 105 1.27 -0.09 8.75
C LYS A 105 2.36 -1.02 8.20
N TYR A 106 2.10 -1.66 7.08
CA TYR A 106 2.96 -2.68 6.47
C TYR A 106 3.29 -2.29 5.04
N THR A 107 4.29 -2.93 4.45
CA THR A 107 4.64 -2.76 3.03
C THR A 107 3.68 -3.60 2.17
N PRO A 108 2.81 -2.97 1.36
CA PRO A 108 1.91 -3.70 0.49
C PRO A 108 2.63 -4.21 -0.76
N VAL A 109 2.52 -5.51 -1.04
CA VAL A 109 2.99 -6.12 -2.30
C VAL A 109 1.84 -6.95 -2.89
N GLY A 110 1.26 -6.45 -3.98
CA GLY A 110 0.05 -7.03 -4.55
C GLY A 110 -1.09 -7.08 -3.53
N ARG A 111 -1.57 -8.29 -3.20
CA ARG A 111 -2.62 -8.52 -2.20
C ARG A 111 -2.11 -8.82 -0.80
N SER A 112 -0.79 -8.87 -0.61
CA SER A 112 -0.16 -9.23 0.66
C SER A 112 0.46 -8.01 1.35
N PHE A 113 0.70 -8.16 2.64
CA PHE A 113 1.30 -7.15 3.51
C PHE A 113 2.47 -7.76 4.26
N PHE A 114 3.62 -7.08 4.27
CA PHE A 114 4.87 -7.57 4.85
C PHE A 114 5.46 -6.57 5.84
N SER A 115 6.21 -7.08 6.82
CA SER A 115 6.99 -6.28 7.77
C SER A 115 8.42 -6.80 7.85
N ALA A 116 9.34 -5.88 8.14
CA ALA A 116 10.71 -6.24 8.47
C ALA A 116 10.73 -7.23 9.66
N PRO A 117 11.65 -8.21 9.68
CA PRO A 117 11.82 -9.09 10.82
C PRO A 117 12.16 -8.30 12.10
N GLU A 118 11.53 -8.67 13.22
CA GLU A 118 11.84 -8.09 14.53
C GLU A 118 12.61 -9.12 15.36
N GLY A 119 13.89 -8.86 15.64
CA GLY A 119 14.71 -9.64 16.57
C GLY A 119 15.37 -10.90 15.99
N TYR A 120 15.14 -11.24 14.72
CA TYR A 120 15.77 -12.39 14.05
C TYR A 120 15.95 -12.08 12.56
N ASP A 121 17.18 -12.20 12.04
CA ASP A 121 17.45 -12.01 10.61
C ASP A 121 17.34 -13.34 9.85
N HIS A 122 16.74 -13.30 8.67
CA HIS A 122 16.69 -14.43 7.72
C HIS A 122 17.45 -14.06 6.44
N PRO A 123 18.79 -13.97 6.49
CA PRO A 123 19.58 -13.52 5.35
C PRO A 123 19.52 -14.52 4.21
N LEU A 124 19.39 -14.01 2.99
CA LEU A 124 19.45 -14.78 1.74
C LEU A 124 20.80 -14.58 1.01
N GLY A 125 21.63 -13.66 1.49
CA GLY A 125 22.86 -13.23 0.83
C GLY A 125 22.62 -12.16 -0.25
N GLY A 126 23.70 -11.53 -0.72
CA GLY A 126 23.62 -10.49 -1.75
C GLY A 126 22.76 -9.28 -1.37
N GLY A 127 22.70 -8.95 -0.08
CA GLY A 127 21.93 -7.82 0.42
C GLY A 127 20.46 -8.08 0.67
N ARG A 128 20.01 -9.32 0.62
CA ARG A 128 18.59 -9.70 0.68
C ARG A 128 18.27 -10.49 1.95
N GLU A 129 17.03 -10.40 2.38
CA GLU A 129 16.48 -11.11 3.53
C GLU A 129 15.02 -11.51 3.27
N VAL A 130 14.53 -12.47 4.05
CA VAL A 130 13.12 -12.88 4.01
C VAL A 130 12.30 -11.97 4.92
N TRP A 131 11.23 -11.38 4.39
CA TRP A 131 10.18 -10.79 5.21
C TRP A 131 8.97 -11.70 5.22
N PHE A 132 8.40 -11.86 6.41
CA PHE A 132 7.13 -12.56 6.61
C PHE A 132 5.97 -11.56 6.56
N GLY A 133 4.81 -12.09 6.22
CA GLY A 133 3.60 -11.30 6.02
C GLY A 133 2.39 -12.19 5.86
N PHE A 134 1.33 -11.60 5.32
CA PHE A 134 0.09 -12.32 5.06
C PHE A 134 -0.56 -11.84 3.77
N HIS A 135 -1.14 -12.76 3.02
CA HIS A 135 -2.07 -12.49 1.94
C HIS A 135 -3.44 -12.14 2.52
N GLN A 136 -4.10 -11.12 1.96
CA GLN A 136 -5.47 -10.75 2.33
C GLN A 136 -6.33 -10.52 1.09
N SER A 137 -7.47 -11.20 1.01
CA SER A 137 -8.49 -10.91 0.00
C SER A 137 -9.90 -11.08 0.53
N VAL A 138 -10.82 -10.24 0.06
CA VAL A 138 -12.24 -10.34 0.33
C VAL A 138 -12.94 -11.05 -0.83
N ARG A 139 -13.81 -12.02 -0.55
CA ARG A 139 -14.55 -12.77 -1.57
C ARG A 139 -16.02 -12.93 -1.19
N PRO A 140 -16.97 -12.76 -2.13
CA PRO A 140 -18.33 -13.19 -1.91
C PRO A 140 -18.37 -14.72 -1.83
N ALA A 141 -19.13 -15.24 -0.87
CA ALA A 141 -19.48 -16.65 -0.76
C ALA A 141 -21.00 -16.77 -0.57
N MET A 142 -21.53 -17.99 -0.58
CA MET A 142 -22.94 -18.18 -0.22
C MET A 142 -23.20 -17.57 1.17
N TRP A 143 -24.22 -16.73 1.27
CA TRP A 143 -24.71 -16.07 2.49
C TRP A 143 -23.89 -14.91 3.03
N LYS A 144 -22.55 -14.90 2.88
CA LYS A 144 -21.67 -13.91 3.52
C LYS A 144 -20.46 -13.55 2.67
N MET A 145 -19.88 -12.39 2.97
CA MET A 145 -18.52 -12.07 2.55
C MET A 145 -17.51 -12.85 3.39
N MET A 146 -16.46 -13.34 2.75
CA MET A 146 -15.37 -14.08 3.39
C MET A 146 -14.07 -13.31 3.29
N LEU A 147 -13.34 -13.23 4.40
CA LEU A 147 -11.97 -12.76 4.45
C LEU A 147 -11.04 -13.97 4.33
N ASN A 148 -10.32 -14.07 3.21
CA ASN A 148 -9.32 -15.10 3.00
C ASN A 148 -7.94 -14.56 3.41
N ILE A 149 -7.34 -15.21 4.41
CA ILE A 149 -6.02 -14.91 4.97
C ILE A 149 -5.13 -16.14 4.80
N ASP A 150 -3.90 -15.91 4.37
CA ASP A 150 -2.85 -16.94 4.33
C ASP A 150 -1.50 -16.32 4.73
N VAL A 151 -0.62 -17.12 5.33
CA VAL A 151 0.75 -16.69 5.66
C VAL A 151 1.53 -16.55 4.34
N SER A 152 2.45 -15.59 4.29
CA SER A 152 3.29 -15.38 3.12
C SER A 152 4.70 -14.97 3.54
N ALA A 153 5.67 -15.27 2.68
CA ALA A 153 7.05 -14.82 2.83
C ALA A 153 7.59 -14.42 1.45
N THR A 154 8.37 -13.34 1.39
CA THR A 154 9.03 -12.91 0.15
C THR A 154 10.36 -12.23 0.45
N ALA A 155 11.24 -12.18 -0.54
CA ALA A 155 12.54 -11.53 -0.41
C ALA A 155 12.40 -10.00 -0.48
N PHE A 156 13.10 -9.31 0.42
CA PHE A 156 13.31 -7.86 0.41
C PHE A 156 14.80 -7.55 0.51
N TYR A 157 15.17 -6.33 0.13
CA TYR A 157 16.51 -5.80 0.40
C TYR A 157 16.63 -5.38 1.86
N LYS A 158 17.74 -5.75 2.49
CA LYS A 158 18.08 -5.32 3.84
C LYS A 158 18.22 -3.79 3.87
N ALA A 159 17.65 -3.16 4.89
CA ALA A 159 17.95 -1.77 5.21
C ALA A 159 19.35 -1.67 5.81
N GLN A 160 20.36 -1.40 4.98
CA GLN A 160 21.77 -1.39 5.40
C GLN A 160 22.60 -0.36 4.63
N PRO A 161 23.82 -0.01 5.11
CA PRO A 161 24.74 0.85 4.39
C PRO A 161 25.07 0.29 3.00
N VAL A 162 25.14 1.18 2.00
CA VAL A 162 25.44 0.80 0.60
C VAL A 162 26.78 0.07 0.48
N ILE A 163 27.76 0.42 1.33
CA ILE A 163 29.06 -0.27 1.39
C ILE A 163 28.89 -1.72 1.86
N GLN A 164 28.06 -1.98 2.89
CA GLN A 164 27.78 -3.34 3.34
C GLN A 164 27.02 -4.14 2.28
N PHE A 165 26.04 -3.50 1.62
CA PHE A 165 25.34 -4.11 0.48
C PHE A 165 26.30 -4.49 -0.66
N MET A 166 27.23 -3.60 -1.02
CA MET A 166 28.27 -3.87 -2.01
C MET A 166 29.13 -5.06 -1.59
N CYS A 167 29.57 -5.12 -0.33
CA CYS A 167 30.34 -6.25 0.20
C CYS A 167 29.57 -7.56 0.07
N GLU A 168 28.29 -7.60 0.44
CA GLU A 168 27.45 -8.80 0.30
C GLU A 168 27.23 -9.21 -1.16
N VAL A 169 27.09 -8.26 -2.09
CA VAL A 169 26.91 -8.54 -3.53
C VAL A 169 28.20 -9.04 -4.19
N LEU A 170 29.34 -8.49 -3.79
CA LEU A 170 30.65 -8.80 -4.37
C LEU A 170 31.42 -9.89 -3.62
N ASP A 171 30.85 -10.43 -2.54
CA ASP A 171 31.48 -11.43 -1.67
C ASP A 171 32.80 -10.94 -1.04
N ILE A 172 32.83 -9.65 -0.69
CA ILE A 172 33.97 -9.00 -0.03
C ILE A 172 33.77 -9.12 1.48
N HIS A 173 34.66 -9.84 2.15
CA HIS A 173 34.55 -10.12 3.58
C HIS A 173 34.98 -8.93 4.44
N ASN A 174 36.04 -8.23 4.02
CA ASN A 174 36.48 -6.99 4.63
C ASN A 174 36.71 -5.91 3.57
N ILE A 175 36.12 -4.73 3.76
CA ILE A 175 36.28 -3.60 2.83
C ILE A 175 37.74 -3.15 2.72
N ASP A 176 38.55 -3.37 3.75
CA ASP A 176 39.99 -3.06 3.74
C ASP A 176 40.77 -3.94 2.75
N GLU A 177 40.23 -5.09 2.35
CA GLU A 177 40.78 -5.96 1.29
C GLU A 177 40.54 -5.37 -0.11
N GLN A 178 39.68 -4.35 -0.23
CA GLN A 178 39.38 -3.64 -1.46
C GLN A 178 39.89 -2.18 -1.43
N PRO A 179 41.20 -1.93 -1.24
CA PRO A 179 41.76 -0.58 -1.25
C PRO A 179 41.85 0.01 -2.66
N ARG A 180 41.67 -0.83 -3.69
CA ARG A 180 41.73 -0.44 -5.11
C ARG A 180 40.31 -0.23 -5.67
N PRO A 181 40.16 0.63 -6.68
CA PRO A 181 38.90 0.76 -7.41
C PRO A 181 38.36 -0.59 -7.87
N LEU A 182 37.03 -0.73 -7.91
CA LEU A 182 36.38 -1.94 -8.39
C LEU A 182 36.79 -2.24 -9.83
N THR A 183 37.01 -3.53 -10.11
CA THR A 183 37.20 -4.01 -11.48
C THR A 183 35.93 -3.76 -12.30
N ASP A 184 36.05 -3.75 -13.63
CA ASP A 184 34.90 -3.58 -14.51
C ASP A 184 33.82 -4.65 -14.26
N SER A 185 34.24 -5.90 -14.00
CA SER A 185 33.33 -7.00 -13.66
C SER A 185 32.56 -6.73 -12.37
N HIS A 186 33.26 -6.33 -11.29
CA HIS A 186 32.62 -5.98 -10.02
C HIS A 186 31.69 -4.78 -10.16
N ARG A 187 32.11 -3.74 -10.88
CA ARG A 187 31.29 -2.56 -11.14
C ARG A 187 30.00 -2.93 -11.87
N VAL A 188 30.07 -3.77 -12.92
CA VAL A 188 28.89 -4.23 -13.65
C VAL A 188 27.97 -5.09 -12.78
N LYS A 189 28.53 -6.02 -11.98
CA LYS A 189 27.76 -6.86 -11.07
C LYS A 189 27.01 -6.03 -10.03
N PHE A 190 27.72 -5.13 -9.34
CA PHE A 190 27.13 -4.22 -8.36
C PHE A 190 26.08 -3.30 -8.98
N THR A 191 26.38 -2.72 -10.15
CA THR A 191 25.44 -1.84 -10.86
C THR A 191 24.14 -2.55 -11.19
N LYS A 192 24.19 -3.81 -11.64
CA LYS A 192 22.97 -4.60 -11.94
C LYS A 192 22.10 -4.80 -10.71
N GLU A 193 22.71 -4.91 -9.53
CA GLU A 193 21.98 -5.12 -8.28
C GLU A 193 21.41 -3.83 -7.70
N ILE A 194 22.05 -2.67 -7.90
CA ILE A 194 21.62 -1.40 -7.29
C ILE A 194 20.72 -0.54 -8.18
N LYS A 195 20.84 -0.63 -9.52
CA LYS A 195 20.33 0.42 -10.44
C LYS A 195 18.80 0.52 -10.52
N ASP A 196 18.05 -0.53 -10.22
CA ASP A 196 16.59 -0.52 -10.35
C ASP A 196 15.85 -1.13 -9.14
N ASN A 197 16.59 -1.64 -8.17
CA ASN A 197 16.04 -2.44 -7.06
C ASN A 197 15.82 -1.64 -5.78
N PHE A 198 16.46 -0.48 -5.66
CA PHE A 198 16.20 0.46 -4.57
C PHE A 198 15.11 1.43 -5.00
N GLN A 199 13.88 0.92 -5.19
CA GLN A 199 12.73 1.77 -4.91
C GLN A 199 12.76 1.99 -3.41
N LEU A 200 13.15 3.20 -3.00
CA LEU A 200 13.03 3.67 -1.64
C LEU A 200 11.65 3.27 -1.11
N VAL A 201 11.61 2.23 -0.28
CA VAL A 201 10.45 1.96 0.58
C VAL A 201 10.54 3.03 1.66
N VAL A 202 10.03 4.22 1.35
CA VAL A 202 9.81 5.32 2.30
C VAL A 202 8.44 5.14 2.93
#